data_AF-A0A1J5QEK6-F1
#
_entry.id   AF-A0A1J5QEK6-F1
#
_cell.length_a   1.000
_cell.length_b   1.000
_cell.length_c   1.000
_cell.angle_alpha   90.00
_cell.angle_beta   90.00
_cell.angle_gamma   90.00
#
_symmetry.space_group_name_H-M   'P 1'
#
loop_
_entity.id
_entity.type
_entity.pdbx_description
1 polymer ?
#
loop_
_entity_poly.entity_id
_entity_poly.type
_entity_poly.pdbx_seq_one_letter_code
_entity_poly.pdbx_strand_id
1 'polypeptide(L)'
;MLLQHRSPSSHNGSTWGLPGGARDSGETAEEAALREAHEEAGIQSELIDIHLVHAENHGNWTYDTVIATGRVGLSAYAANHESLEVKWVPLAKVAQYDLHPSFAKAWPELLRKIVDLLAILNKGANVSGLSERIQKEKYMSDKEFLGAALAEAKLGRSEGGVPVGAALAVDGKLLGVGHNKRVQLGSAIRHGETDCLENIGRLPASVYQRSTLYTTLSPCDMCTGAILLYGIPRVVVGENVNFMGNEELLRSRGVEVVVVQDADCIQVMGDFIKECPEIWNEDIGV
;
A
#
# COMPACT_ATOMS: atom_id res chain seq x y z
N MET A 1 -3.49 -23.63 6.05
CA MET A 1 -4.15 -23.29 4.79
C MET A 1 -4.68 -24.55 4.17
N LEU A 2 -5.91 -24.57 3.69
CA LEU A 2 -6.39 -25.66 2.85
C LEU A 2 -5.90 -25.44 1.43
N LEU A 3 -5.26 -26.44 0.83
CA LEU A 3 -4.88 -26.43 -0.57
C LEU A 3 -5.53 -27.61 -1.29
N GLN A 4 -5.81 -27.42 -2.57
CA GLN A 4 -6.30 -28.44 -3.50
C GLN A 4 -5.21 -28.77 -4.51
N HIS A 5 -4.97 -30.07 -4.70
CA HIS A 5 -4.17 -30.57 -5.81
C HIS A 5 -5.08 -30.78 -7.01
N ARG A 6 -4.91 -29.95 -8.04
CA ARG A 6 -5.84 -29.85 -9.17
C ARG A 6 -5.73 -31.07 -10.06
N SER A 7 -6.88 -31.54 -10.56
CA SER A 7 -6.94 -32.63 -11.55
C SER A 7 -6.05 -32.33 -12.76
N PRO A 8 -5.37 -33.34 -13.35
CA PRO A 8 -4.52 -33.14 -14.53
C PRO A 8 -5.28 -32.62 -15.75
N SER A 9 -6.59 -32.87 -15.83
CA SER A 9 -7.44 -32.40 -16.94
C SER A 9 -7.83 -30.92 -16.85
N SER A 10 -7.55 -30.25 -15.73
CA SER A 10 -7.90 -28.85 -15.50
C SER A 10 -6.85 -27.90 -16.07
N HIS A 11 -7.22 -26.64 -16.30
CA HIS A 11 -6.26 -25.59 -16.64
C HIS A 11 -5.20 -25.47 -15.53
N ASN A 12 -3.91 -25.49 -15.90
CA ASN A 12 -2.77 -25.66 -14.98
C ASN A 12 -2.94 -26.87 -14.03
N GLY A 13 -3.40 -28.01 -14.56
CA GLY A 13 -3.59 -29.25 -13.82
C GLY A 13 -2.32 -29.74 -13.13
N SER A 14 -2.48 -30.61 -12.13
CA SER A 14 -1.39 -31.13 -11.28
C SER A 14 -0.62 -30.11 -10.45
N THR A 15 -1.04 -28.83 -10.47
CA THR A 15 -0.54 -27.80 -9.54
C THR A 15 -1.41 -27.69 -8.28
N TRP A 16 -0.87 -27.06 -7.25
CA TRP A 16 -1.53 -26.80 -5.98
C TRP A 16 -2.14 -25.39 -5.96
N GLY A 17 -3.42 -25.32 -5.64
CA GLY A 17 -4.16 -24.06 -5.56
C GLY A 17 -5.11 -24.01 -4.37
N LEU A 18 -5.96 -23.01 -4.37
CA LEU A 18 -7.12 -22.94 -3.50
C LEU A 18 -8.31 -23.60 -4.21
N PRO A 19 -9.26 -24.21 -3.47
CA PRO A 19 -10.58 -24.48 -4.01
C PRO A 19 -11.22 -23.20 -4.52
N GLY A 20 -11.90 -23.27 -5.65
CA GLY A 20 -12.53 -22.14 -6.29
C GLY A 20 -12.86 -22.34 -7.76
N GLY A 21 -13.88 -21.62 -8.19
CA GLY A 21 -14.40 -21.63 -9.55
C GLY A 21 -14.92 -20.26 -9.98
N ALA A 22 -15.65 -20.25 -11.09
CA ALA A 22 -16.26 -19.02 -11.59
C ALA A 22 -17.45 -18.61 -10.71
N ARG A 23 -17.64 -17.29 -10.58
CA ARG A 23 -18.78 -16.72 -9.87
C ARG A 23 -20.00 -16.67 -10.78
N ASP A 24 -21.15 -17.09 -10.26
CA ASP A 24 -22.42 -17.02 -10.98
C ASP A 24 -22.98 -15.59 -11.02
N SER A 25 -23.90 -15.35 -11.96
CA SER A 25 -24.54 -14.04 -12.11
C SER A 25 -25.37 -13.69 -10.86
N GLY A 26 -24.97 -12.61 -10.17
CA GLY A 26 -25.65 -12.13 -8.96
C GLY A 26 -25.12 -12.73 -7.66
N GLU A 27 -24.18 -13.67 -7.75
CA GLU A 27 -23.47 -14.24 -6.60
C GLU A 27 -22.37 -13.27 -6.13
N THR A 28 -22.17 -13.16 -4.82
CA THR A 28 -21.03 -12.45 -4.21
C THR A 28 -19.76 -13.32 -4.23
N ALA A 29 -18.58 -12.73 -4.00
CA ALA A 29 -17.34 -13.50 -3.95
C ALA A 29 -17.33 -14.49 -2.79
N GLU A 30 -17.93 -14.11 -1.66
CA GLU A 30 -18.10 -14.92 -0.47
C GLU A 30 -19.01 -16.11 -0.70
N GLU A 31 -20.18 -15.90 -1.32
CA GLU A 31 -21.12 -16.97 -1.66
C GLU A 31 -20.49 -17.98 -2.61
N ALA A 32 -19.81 -17.49 -3.66
CA ALA A 32 -19.08 -18.34 -4.59
C ALA A 32 -18.01 -19.19 -3.87
N ALA A 33 -17.19 -18.56 -3.02
CA ALA A 33 -16.14 -19.29 -2.30
C ALA A 33 -16.70 -20.34 -1.34
N LEU A 34 -17.84 -20.08 -0.69
CA LEU A 34 -18.51 -21.07 0.18
C LEU A 34 -19.09 -22.23 -0.63
N ARG A 35 -19.74 -21.93 -1.76
CA ARG A 35 -20.27 -22.96 -2.67
C ARG A 35 -19.14 -23.85 -3.21
N GLU A 36 -18.07 -23.25 -3.71
CA GLU A 36 -16.90 -23.98 -4.23
C GLU A 36 -16.18 -24.79 -3.14
N ALA A 37 -16.03 -24.23 -1.93
CA ALA A 37 -15.47 -24.98 -0.80
C ALA A 37 -16.33 -26.18 -0.40
N HIS A 38 -17.65 -26.09 -0.57
CA HIS A 38 -18.55 -27.22 -0.39
C HIS A 38 -18.43 -28.23 -1.53
N GLU A 39 -18.49 -27.78 -2.79
CA GLU A 39 -18.50 -28.62 -3.99
C GLU A 39 -17.18 -29.36 -4.22
N GLU A 40 -16.04 -28.71 -3.97
CA GLU A 40 -14.71 -29.28 -4.21
C GLU A 40 -14.08 -29.91 -2.98
N ALA A 41 -14.30 -29.33 -1.79
CA ALA A 41 -13.62 -29.71 -0.56
C ALA A 41 -14.55 -30.28 0.53
N GLY A 42 -15.87 -30.38 0.27
CA GLY A 42 -16.85 -30.96 1.19
C GLY A 42 -17.07 -30.15 2.47
N ILE A 43 -16.65 -28.87 2.50
CA ILE A 43 -16.73 -28.04 3.71
C ILE A 43 -18.12 -27.39 3.80
N GLN A 44 -18.77 -27.58 4.94
CA GLN A 44 -20.06 -26.96 5.24
C GLN A 44 -19.89 -25.48 5.61
N SER A 45 -20.71 -24.60 5.04
CA SER A 45 -20.63 -23.14 5.21
C SER A 45 -20.74 -22.70 6.67
N GLU A 46 -21.48 -23.42 7.50
CA GLU A 46 -21.73 -23.07 8.91
C GLU A 46 -20.49 -23.26 9.79
N LEU A 47 -19.49 -23.97 9.28
CA LEU A 47 -18.21 -24.18 9.93
C LEU A 47 -17.15 -23.15 9.52
N ILE A 48 -17.49 -22.23 8.63
CA ILE A 48 -16.58 -21.22 8.09
C ILE A 48 -16.98 -19.84 8.64
N ASP A 49 -16.02 -19.14 9.22
CA ASP A 49 -16.14 -17.72 9.57
C ASP A 49 -15.28 -16.90 8.58
N ILE A 50 -15.93 -16.16 7.68
CA ILE A 50 -15.27 -15.32 6.66
C ILE A 50 -14.77 -14.01 7.28
N HIS A 51 -13.56 -13.60 6.91
CA HIS A 51 -12.92 -12.39 7.46
C HIS A 51 -12.67 -11.29 6.44
N LEU A 52 -12.24 -11.63 5.21
CA LEU A 52 -11.95 -10.65 4.17
C LEU A 52 -11.97 -11.27 2.77
N VAL A 53 -12.14 -10.41 1.78
CA VAL A 53 -11.95 -10.72 0.35
C VAL A 53 -10.76 -9.93 -0.19
N HIS A 54 -9.89 -10.60 -0.93
CA HIS A 54 -8.82 -9.99 -1.70
C HIS A 54 -9.15 -10.07 -3.19
N ALA A 55 -9.53 -8.94 -3.77
CA ALA A 55 -9.77 -8.82 -5.20
C ALA A 55 -8.50 -8.40 -5.94
N GLU A 56 -8.14 -9.15 -6.98
CA GLU A 56 -7.15 -8.75 -7.98
C GLU A 56 -7.89 -8.37 -9.27
N ASN A 57 -7.76 -7.11 -9.69
CA ASN A 57 -8.45 -6.60 -10.88
C ASN A 57 -7.60 -6.83 -12.13
N HIS A 58 -8.19 -7.50 -13.13
CA HIS A 58 -7.57 -7.79 -14.42
C HIS A 58 -8.24 -7.02 -15.58
N GLY A 59 -8.85 -5.88 -15.27
CA GLY A 59 -9.55 -5.02 -16.20
C GLY A 59 -11.02 -5.41 -16.32
N ASN A 60 -11.32 -6.42 -17.13
CA ASN A 60 -12.69 -6.86 -17.42
C ASN A 60 -13.18 -8.00 -16.53
N TRP A 61 -12.34 -8.53 -15.64
CA TRP A 61 -12.70 -9.55 -14.65
C TRP A 61 -11.84 -9.39 -13.39
N THR A 62 -12.31 -9.97 -12.27
CA THR A 62 -11.59 -9.98 -10.99
C THR A 62 -11.29 -11.40 -10.54
N TYR A 63 -10.13 -11.60 -9.93
CA TYR A 63 -9.79 -12.82 -9.19
C TYR A 63 -9.97 -12.54 -7.70
N ASP A 64 -11.04 -13.06 -7.09
CA ASP A 64 -11.37 -12.80 -5.69
C ASP A 64 -10.92 -13.99 -4.82
N THR A 65 -10.03 -13.75 -3.86
CA THR A 65 -9.62 -14.73 -2.86
C THR A 65 -10.27 -14.42 -1.51
N VAL A 66 -11.12 -15.34 -1.03
CA VAL A 66 -11.78 -15.21 0.27
C VAL A 66 -10.92 -15.84 1.36
N ILE A 67 -10.65 -15.10 2.45
CA ILE A 67 -9.89 -15.60 3.60
C ILE A 67 -10.85 -15.80 4.77
N ALA A 68 -10.87 -17.03 5.26
CA ALA A 68 -11.77 -17.47 6.32
C ALA A 68 -11.03 -18.38 7.32
N THR A 69 -11.60 -18.52 8.52
CA THR A 69 -11.18 -19.52 9.50
C THR A 69 -12.22 -20.62 9.62
N GLY A 70 -11.75 -21.85 9.79
CA GLY A 70 -12.62 -22.98 10.11
C GLY A 70 -12.82 -23.13 11.62
N ARG A 71 -14.03 -23.53 12.03
CA ARG A 71 -14.33 -23.89 13.41
C ARG A 71 -13.68 -25.22 13.79
N VAL A 72 -13.55 -25.47 15.10
CA VAL A 72 -13.00 -26.73 15.63
C VAL A 72 -13.83 -27.91 15.08
N GLY A 73 -13.14 -28.92 14.55
CA GLY A 73 -13.77 -30.10 13.95
C GLY A 73 -14.04 -29.99 12.45
N LEU A 74 -13.67 -28.88 11.81
CA LEU A 74 -13.74 -28.74 10.36
C LEU A 74 -12.83 -29.76 9.67
N SER A 75 -13.42 -30.51 8.73
CA SER A 75 -12.74 -31.49 7.90
C SER A 75 -12.92 -31.11 6.43
N ALA A 76 -11.98 -31.54 5.59
CA ALA A 76 -12.01 -31.31 4.15
C ALA A 76 -11.55 -32.59 3.45
N TYR A 77 -12.18 -32.90 2.32
CA TYR A 77 -11.86 -34.04 1.46
C TYR A 77 -12.15 -33.68 0.01
N ALA A 78 -11.48 -34.31 -0.95
CA ALA A 78 -11.77 -34.10 -2.37
C ALA A 78 -13.17 -34.63 -2.68
N ALA A 79 -14.14 -33.74 -2.86
CA ALA A 79 -15.55 -34.09 -2.98
C ALA A 79 -15.98 -34.38 -4.43
N ASN A 80 -15.19 -33.94 -5.41
CA ASN A 80 -15.46 -34.13 -6.83
C ASN A 80 -14.18 -34.47 -7.63
N HIS A 81 -14.32 -34.60 -8.94
CA HIS A 81 -13.25 -35.00 -9.86
C HIS A 81 -12.28 -33.87 -10.25
N GLU A 82 -12.53 -32.65 -9.77
CA GLU A 82 -11.67 -31.48 -10.02
C GLU A 82 -10.43 -31.47 -9.10
N SER A 83 -10.49 -32.26 -8.02
CA SER A 83 -9.45 -32.42 -7.02
C SER A 83 -8.89 -33.84 -7.00
N LEU A 84 -7.56 -33.99 -7.11
CA LEU A 84 -6.90 -35.26 -6.76
C LEU A 84 -6.85 -35.46 -5.25
N GLU A 85 -6.55 -34.39 -4.53
CA GLU A 85 -6.55 -34.37 -3.07
C GLU A 85 -6.76 -32.94 -2.55
N VAL A 86 -7.22 -32.82 -1.31
CA VAL A 86 -7.20 -31.57 -0.55
C VAL A 86 -6.43 -31.78 0.74
N LYS A 87 -5.68 -30.75 1.16
CA LYS A 87 -4.71 -30.89 2.26
C LYS A 87 -4.61 -29.63 3.09
N TRP A 88 -4.60 -29.81 4.40
CA TRP A 88 -4.21 -28.76 5.34
C TRP A 88 -2.69 -28.63 5.40
N VAL A 89 -2.18 -27.54 4.87
CA VAL A 89 -0.75 -27.22 4.79
C VAL A 89 -0.41 -26.07 5.75
N PRO A 90 0.65 -26.21 6.59
CA PRO A 90 1.16 -25.09 7.38
C PRO A 90 1.57 -23.92 6.49
N LEU A 91 1.26 -22.68 6.87
CA LEU A 91 1.50 -21.48 6.04
C LEU A 91 2.96 -21.39 5.56
N ALA A 92 3.92 -21.67 6.44
CA ALA A 92 5.35 -21.65 6.12
C ALA A 92 5.79 -22.69 5.07
N LYS A 93 4.97 -23.69 4.77
CA LYS A 93 5.26 -24.75 3.81
C LYS A 93 4.53 -24.60 2.47
N VAL A 94 3.58 -23.66 2.35
CA VAL A 94 2.75 -23.52 1.14
C VAL A 94 3.61 -23.26 -0.10
N ALA A 95 4.59 -22.35 -0.02
CA ALA A 95 5.48 -22.01 -1.13
C ALA A 95 6.46 -23.15 -1.55
N GLN A 96 6.45 -24.28 -0.84
CA GLN A 96 7.29 -25.45 -1.19
C GLN A 96 6.58 -26.41 -2.15
N TYR A 97 5.28 -26.23 -2.37
CA TYR A 97 4.49 -27.02 -3.31
C TYR A 97 4.59 -26.41 -4.71
N ASP A 98 4.30 -27.22 -5.73
CA ASP A 98 4.20 -26.74 -7.11
C ASP A 98 2.88 -25.98 -7.28
N LEU A 99 2.91 -24.68 -6.97
CA LEU A 99 1.73 -23.84 -6.89
C LEU A 99 1.23 -23.44 -8.28
N HIS A 100 -0.09 -23.32 -8.41
CA HIS A 100 -0.72 -22.71 -9.57
C HIS A 100 -0.08 -21.32 -9.82
N PRO A 101 0.35 -20.96 -11.05
CA PRO A 101 1.16 -19.76 -11.29
C PRO A 101 0.56 -18.45 -10.75
N SER A 102 -0.74 -18.24 -10.94
CA SER A 102 -1.43 -17.06 -10.41
C SER A 102 -1.45 -17.06 -8.88
N PHE A 103 -1.64 -18.22 -8.26
CA PHE A 103 -1.63 -18.34 -6.81
C PHE A 103 -0.22 -18.14 -6.25
N ALA A 104 0.82 -18.66 -6.92
CA ALA A 104 2.22 -18.42 -6.56
C ALA A 104 2.56 -16.92 -6.58
N LYS A 105 2.08 -16.20 -7.59
CA LYS A 105 2.25 -14.74 -7.71
C LYS A 105 1.53 -13.98 -6.58
N ALA A 106 0.30 -14.39 -6.24
CA ALA A 106 -0.51 -13.77 -5.18
C ALA A 106 -0.04 -14.15 -3.77
N TRP A 107 0.68 -15.27 -3.61
CA TRP A 107 0.98 -15.87 -2.31
C TRP A 107 1.69 -14.95 -1.31
N PRO A 108 2.74 -14.18 -1.66
CA PRO A 108 3.39 -13.27 -0.71
C PRO A 108 2.42 -12.24 -0.14
N GLU A 109 1.52 -11.75 -0.98
CA GLU A 109 0.52 -10.77 -0.61
C GLU A 109 -0.56 -11.37 0.31
N LEU A 110 -1.05 -12.56 -0.03
CA LEU A 110 -2.03 -13.32 0.74
C LEU A 110 -1.47 -13.73 2.11
N LEU A 111 -0.23 -14.25 2.15
CA LEU A 111 0.44 -14.64 3.39
C LEU A 111 0.51 -13.47 4.37
N ARG A 112 0.84 -12.27 3.89
CA ARG A 112 0.83 -11.07 4.72
C ARG A 112 -0.55 -10.80 5.32
N LYS A 113 -1.62 -10.81 4.50
CA LYS A 113 -3.00 -10.59 4.98
C LYS A 113 -3.41 -11.62 6.04
N ILE A 114 -3.02 -12.88 5.85
CA ILE A 114 -3.32 -13.97 6.79
C ILE A 114 -2.59 -13.76 8.12
N VAL A 115 -1.31 -13.39 8.09
CA VAL A 115 -0.53 -13.13 9.31
C VAL A 115 -1.11 -11.94 10.08
N ASP A 116 -1.48 -10.86 9.39
CA ASP A 116 -2.11 -9.68 9.99
C ASP A 116 -3.47 -10.05 10.65
N LEU A 117 -4.31 -10.80 9.93
CA LEU A 117 -5.57 -11.34 10.45
C LEU A 117 -5.36 -12.18 11.71
N LEU A 118 -4.41 -13.13 11.69
CA LEU A 118 -4.12 -13.99 12.84
C LEU A 118 -3.64 -13.18 14.05
N ALA A 119 -2.86 -12.13 13.84
CA ALA A 119 -2.41 -11.24 14.92
C ALA A 119 -3.58 -10.49 15.59
N ILE A 120 -4.62 -10.14 14.82
CA ILE A 120 -5.84 -9.48 15.32
C ILE A 120 -6.72 -10.48 16.08
N LEU A 121 -6.97 -11.66 15.49
CA LEU A 121 -7.78 -12.71 16.11
C LEU A 121 -7.19 -13.16 17.45
N ASN A 122 -5.87 -13.28 17.55
CA ASN A 122 -5.17 -13.63 18.80
C ASN A 122 -5.29 -12.57 19.90
N LYS A 123 -5.66 -11.32 19.56
CA LYS A 123 -5.89 -10.24 20.53
C LYS A 123 -7.34 -10.15 21.01
N GLY A 124 -8.23 -11.05 20.56
CA GLY A 124 -9.64 -11.07 20.97
C GLY A 124 -10.47 -9.90 20.43
N ALA A 125 -10.02 -9.24 19.36
CA ALA A 125 -10.74 -8.12 18.76
C ALA A 125 -11.89 -8.58 17.85
N ASN A 126 -12.98 -7.79 17.81
CA ASN A 126 -14.09 -8.01 16.87
C ASN A 126 -13.61 -7.74 15.42
N VAL A 127 -13.86 -8.68 14.51
CA VAL A 127 -13.45 -8.66 13.10
C VAL A 127 -14.53 -8.06 12.17
N SER A 128 -15.66 -7.58 12.69
CA SER A 128 -16.63 -6.83 11.89
C SER A 128 -15.98 -5.55 11.32
N GLY A 129 -15.97 -5.38 10.00
CA GLY A 129 -15.31 -4.26 9.33
C GLY A 129 -13.83 -4.48 9.04
N LEU A 130 -13.34 -5.72 9.17
CA LEU A 130 -11.96 -6.06 8.88
C LEU A 130 -11.63 -5.94 7.38
N SER A 131 -12.57 -6.18 6.46
CA SER A 131 -12.31 -5.95 5.02
C SER A 131 -12.02 -4.47 4.76
N GLU A 132 -12.77 -3.55 5.36
CA GLU A 132 -12.53 -2.10 5.28
C GLU A 132 -11.22 -1.71 5.98
N ARG A 133 -10.92 -2.28 7.17
CA ARG A 133 -9.65 -2.02 7.88
C ARG A 133 -8.43 -2.59 7.15
N ILE A 134 -8.52 -3.77 6.55
CA ILE A 134 -7.45 -4.40 5.77
C ILE A 134 -7.32 -3.76 4.40
N GLN A 135 -8.39 -3.20 3.82
CA GLN A 135 -8.30 -2.31 2.65
C GLN A 135 -7.64 -0.98 3.04
N LYS A 136 -7.99 -0.38 4.19
CA LYS A 136 -7.40 0.86 4.69
C LYS A 136 -5.95 0.70 5.18
N GLU A 137 -5.57 -0.50 5.63
CA GLU A 137 -4.20 -0.91 5.98
C GLU A 137 -3.40 -1.44 4.79
N LYS A 138 -3.91 -1.30 3.55
CA LYS A 138 -3.25 -1.85 2.36
C LYS A 138 -3.34 -0.92 1.15
N TYR A 139 -2.22 -0.20 0.94
CA TYR A 139 -1.94 0.77 -0.11
C TYR A 139 -2.73 2.05 0.07
N MET A 140 -2.22 2.95 0.92
CA MET A 140 -2.64 4.34 0.84
C MET A 140 -2.42 4.80 -0.61
N SER A 141 -3.42 5.48 -1.15
CA SER A 141 -3.35 6.10 -2.47
C SER A 141 -2.35 7.27 -2.46
N ASP A 142 -1.91 7.70 -3.64
CA ASP A 142 -1.11 8.93 -3.76
C ASP A 142 -1.80 10.13 -3.10
N LYS A 143 -3.13 10.19 -3.17
CA LYS A 143 -3.94 11.22 -2.51
C LYS A 143 -3.82 11.16 -0.99
N GLU A 144 -3.82 9.98 -0.40
CA GLU A 144 -3.69 9.81 1.05
C GLU A 144 -2.27 10.10 1.54
N PHE A 145 -1.23 9.71 0.78
CA PHE A 145 0.15 10.04 1.10
C PHE A 145 0.44 11.53 0.96
N LEU A 146 -0.04 12.16 -0.12
CA LEU A 146 0.03 13.61 -0.26
C LEU A 146 -0.79 14.31 0.83
N GLY A 147 -1.92 13.73 1.23
CA GLY A 147 -2.71 14.19 2.38
C GLY A 147 -1.92 14.19 3.70
N ALA A 148 -1.04 13.20 3.91
CA ALA A 148 -0.13 13.18 5.06
C ALA A 148 0.93 14.29 4.96
N ALA A 149 1.51 14.52 3.78
CA ALA A 149 2.43 15.64 3.56
C ALA A 149 1.74 17.00 3.77
N LEU A 150 0.48 17.16 3.33
CA LEU A 150 -0.32 18.37 3.55
C LEU A 150 -0.67 18.58 5.02
N ALA A 151 -0.93 17.52 5.78
CA ALA A 151 -1.14 17.61 7.22
C ALA A 151 0.11 18.17 7.92
N GLU A 152 1.30 17.71 7.52
CA GLU A 152 2.58 18.24 8.02
C GLU A 152 2.81 19.70 7.60
N ALA A 153 2.48 20.08 6.36
CA ALA A 153 2.55 21.48 5.93
C ALA A 153 1.67 22.40 6.80
N LYS A 154 0.43 21.97 7.09
CA LYS A 154 -0.51 22.69 7.95
C LYS A 154 0.00 22.75 9.40
N LEU A 155 0.63 21.68 9.90
CA LEU A 155 1.29 21.67 11.21
C LEU A 155 2.44 22.68 11.26
N GLY A 156 3.36 22.65 10.28
CA GLY A 156 4.46 23.60 10.17
C GLY A 156 3.97 25.05 10.13
N ARG A 157 2.86 25.32 9.42
CA ARG A 157 2.22 26.65 9.45
C ARG A 157 1.75 27.04 10.85
N SER A 158 1.10 26.11 11.56
CA SER A 158 0.58 26.36 12.91
C SER A 158 1.69 26.61 13.94
N GLU A 159 2.90 26.10 13.68
CA GLU A 159 4.12 26.37 14.44
C GLU A 159 4.81 27.70 14.03
N GLY A 160 4.25 28.44 13.06
CA GLY A 160 4.80 29.69 12.55
C GLY A 160 5.85 29.54 11.44
N GLY A 161 6.10 28.33 10.96
CA GLY A 161 7.06 28.01 9.90
C GLY A 161 6.51 28.10 8.48
N VAL A 162 7.38 27.78 7.52
CA VAL A 162 7.05 27.66 6.08
C VAL A 162 6.18 26.41 5.89
N PRO A 163 5.02 26.49 5.22
CA PRO A 163 4.07 25.38 5.16
C PRO A 163 4.39 24.42 4.01
N VAL A 164 5.57 23.82 4.06
CA VAL A 164 6.00 22.78 3.12
C VAL A 164 6.16 21.49 3.90
N GLY A 165 5.39 20.47 3.52
CA GLY A 165 5.40 19.16 4.14
C GLY A 165 5.77 18.08 3.14
N ALA A 166 6.30 16.97 3.64
CA ALA A 166 6.66 15.81 2.83
C ALA A 166 6.37 14.50 3.56
N ALA A 167 6.23 13.44 2.77
CA ALA A 167 6.02 12.07 3.21
C ALA A 167 6.82 11.11 2.33
N LEU A 168 7.38 10.04 2.91
CA LEU A 168 8.02 8.98 2.15
C LEU A 168 7.20 7.70 2.30
N ALA A 169 6.81 7.09 1.18
CA ALA A 169 6.13 5.81 1.16
C ALA A 169 6.95 4.73 0.46
N VAL A 170 6.83 3.49 0.92
CA VAL A 170 7.45 2.30 0.32
C VAL A 170 6.44 1.16 0.31
N ASP A 171 6.29 0.50 -0.83
CA ASP A 171 5.38 -0.64 -1.04
C ASP A 171 3.95 -0.37 -0.50
N GLY A 172 3.45 0.85 -0.70
CA GLY A 172 2.13 1.28 -0.24
C GLY A 172 1.99 1.55 1.26
N LYS A 173 3.11 1.74 1.96
CA LYS A 173 3.12 2.07 3.39
C LYS A 173 3.88 3.38 3.63
N LEU A 174 3.33 4.22 4.50
CA LEU A 174 3.99 5.43 4.95
C LEU A 174 5.16 5.06 5.87
N LEU A 175 6.37 5.48 5.52
CA LEU A 175 7.56 5.28 6.35
C LEU A 175 7.77 6.41 7.34
N GLY A 176 7.47 7.64 6.93
CA GLY A 176 7.57 8.81 7.79
C GLY A 176 7.20 10.07 7.04
N VAL A 177 7.11 11.15 7.81
CA VAL A 177 6.67 12.46 7.37
C VAL A 177 7.57 13.54 7.99
N GLY A 178 7.52 14.74 7.44
CA GLY A 178 8.18 15.91 8.00
C GLY A 178 7.67 17.19 7.36
N HIS A 179 8.08 18.31 7.92
CA HIS A 179 7.80 19.63 7.34
C HIS A 179 8.97 20.56 7.58
N ASN A 180 8.98 21.66 6.84
CA ASN A 180 10.03 22.67 6.94
C ASN A 180 10.20 23.12 8.42
N LYS A 181 11.46 23.08 8.90
CA LYS A 181 11.88 23.47 10.25
C LYS A 181 12.83 24.68 10.24
N ARG A 182 12.79 25.53 9.21
CA ARG A 182 13.57 26.77 9.14
C ARG A 182 13.33 27.63 10.37
N VAL A 183 12.08 27.96 10.66
CA VAL A 183 11.72 28.85 11.76
C VAL A 183 11.85 28.13 13.10
N GLN A 184 11.32 26.91 13.17
CA GLN A 184 11.18 26.16 14.42
C GLN A 184 12.52 25.76 15.03
N LEU A 185 13.53 25.49 14.21
CA LEU A 185 14.86 25.08 14.64
C LEU A 185 15.96 26.06 14.26
N GLY A 186 15.63 27.19 13.63
CA GLY A 186 16.63 28.08 13.02
C GLY A 186 17.48 27.35 11.96
N SER A 187 16.88 26.38 11.25
CA SER A 187 17.63 25.47 10.39
C SER A 187 17.78 25.99 8.97
N ALA A 188 19.00 25.96 8.44
CA ALA A 188 19.27 26.32 7.06
C ALA A 188 18.99 25.21 6.03
N ILE A 189 18.79 23.96 6.48
CA ILE A 189 18.77 22.78 5.60
C ILE A 189 17.54 21.89 5.81
N ARG A 190 16.69 22.17 6.80
CA ARG A 190 15.48 21.38 7.09
C ARG A 190 14.28 21.94 6.33
N HIS A 191 14.26 21.68 5.03
CA HIS A 191 13.07 21.83 4.20
C HIS A 191 12.12 20.66 4.46
N GLY A 192 10.90 20.69 3.92
CA GLY A 192 9.92 19.61 4.14
C GLY A 192 10.47 18.24 3.76
N GLU A 193 11.11 18.13 2.59
CA GLU A 193 11.66 16.88 2.06
C GLU A 193 12.86 16.39 2.88
N THR A 194 13.78 17.27 3.26
CA THR A 194 14.98 16.88 4.02
C THR A 194 14.66 16.59 5.48
N ASP A 195 13.66 17.27 6.07
CA ASP A 195 13.17 16.95 7.41
C ASP A 195 12.45 15.60 7.43
N CYS A 196 11.63 15.31 6.41
CA CYS A 196 11.01 13.98 6.25
C CYS A 196 12.06 12.87 6.20
N LEU A 197 13.13 13.05 5.41
CA LEU A 197 14.23 12.09 5.34
C LEU A 197 14.96 11.94 6.68
N GLU A 198 15.18 13.03 7.42
CA GLU A 198 15.79 12.92 8.74
C GLU A 198 14.87 12.18 9.73
N ASN A 199 13.59 12.53 9.81
CA ASN A 199 12.66 11.95 10.78
C ASN A 199 12.55 10.42 10.62
N ILE A 200 12.71 9.92 9.39
CA ILE A 200 12.75 8.49 9.08
C ILE A 200 14.04 7.83 9.58
N GLY A 201 15.13 8.59 9.62
CA GLY A 201 16.44 8.10 10.04
C GLY A 201 17.09 7.18 9.02
N ARG A 202 18.09 6.41 9.48
CA ARG A 202 18.94 5.60 8.62
C ARG A 202 18.19 4.39 8.05
N LEU A 203 18.18 4.27 6.72
CA LEU A 203 17.68 3.10 6.01
C LEU A 203 18.71 2.54 5.00
N PRO A 204 18.63 1.26 4.63
CA PRO A 204 19.37 0.72 3.49
C PRO A 204 19.00 1.42 2.18
N ALA A 205 19.97 1.59 1.28
CA ALA A 205 19.76 2.21 -0.04
C ALA A 205 18.61 1.55 -0.84
N SER A 206 18.47 0.23 -0.71
CA SER A 206 17.40 -0.56 -1.35
C SER A 206 15.98 -0.21 -0.89
N VAL A 207 15.81 0.57 0.20
CA VAL A 207 14.51 1.07 0.62
C VAL A 207 14.12 2.32 -0.18
N TYR A 208 15.05 3.26 -0.35
CA TYR A 208 14.81 4.48 -1.14
C TYR A 208 14.61 4.18 -2.64
N GLN A 209 15.33 3.19 -3.17
CA GLN A 209 15.22 2.79 -4.59
C GLN A 209 13.85 2.21 -4.99
N ARG A 210 12.96 1.98 -4.02
CA ARG A 210 11.59 1.53 -4.23
C ARG A 210 10.56 2.42 -3.53
N SER A 211 10.97 3.64 -3.13
CA SER A 211 10.10 4.60 -2.46
C SER A 211 9.44 5.58 -3.41
N THR A 212 8.36 6.20 -2.96
CA THR A 212 7.83 7.45 -3.54
C THR A 212 7.95 8.55 -2.49
N LEU A 213 8.50 9.69 -2.87
CA LEU A 213 8.46 10.90 -2.05
C LEU A 213 7.26 11.75 -2.46
N TYR A 214 6.49 12.21 -1.48
CA TYR A 214 5.40 13.15 -1.65
C TYR A 214 5.83 14.46 -1.04
N THR A 215 5.70 15.56 -1.76
CA THR A 215 6.00 16.91 -1.26
C THR A 215 4.86 17.85 -1.63
N THR A 216 4.47 18.76 -0.74
CA THR A 216 3.37 19.70 -1.02
C THR A 216 3.75 20.75 -2.05
N LEU A 217 5.05 21.04 -2.22
CA LEU A 217 5.58 22.06 -3.12
C LEU A 217 6.71 21.48 -3.98
N SER A 218 6.84 21.95 -5.22
CA SER A 218 7.92 21.58 -6.13
C SER A 218 9.31 21.68 -5.47
N PRO A 219 10.16 20.64 -5.53
CA PRO A 219 11.39 20.58 -4.76
C PRO A 219 12.47 21.51 -5.32
N CYS A 220 13.09 22.34 -4.45
CA CYS A 220 14.24 23.17 -4.81
C CYS A 220 15.48 22.32 -5.21
N ASP A 221 16.57 22.95 -5.64
CA ASP A 221 17.79 22.24 -6.06
C ASP A 221 18.38 21.35 -4.95
N MET A 222 18.32 21.78 -3.69
CA MET A 222 18.79 20.99 -2.55
C MET A 222 17.96 19.70 -2.38
N CYS A 223 16.63 19.83 -2.34
CA CYS A 223 15.72 18.69 -2.18
C CYS A 223 15.78 17.76 -3.40
N THR A 224 15.89 18.34 -4.60
CA THR A 224 16.14 17.60 -5.85
C THR A 224 17.44 16.79 -5.77
N GLY A 225 18.53 17.39 -5.27
CA GLY A 225 19.79 16.70 -5.05
C GLY A 225 19.67 15.53 -4.05
N ALA A 226 18.91 15.70 -2.97
CA ALA A 226 18.67 14.64 -1.99
C ALA A 226 17.88 13.46 -2.59
N ILE A 227 16.83 13.74 -3.37
CA ILE A 227 16.03 12.74 -4.08
C ILE A 227 16.93 11.90 -5.01
N LEU A 228 17.77 12.57 -5.80
CA LEU A 228 18.71 11.92 -6.72
C LEU A 228 19.79 11.12 -5.99
N LEU A 229 20.34 11.65 -4.90
CA LEU A 229 21.37 10.99 -4.10
C LEU A 229 20.88 9.66 -3.53
N TYR A 230 19.66 9.62 -2.98
CA TYR A 230 19.08 8.41 -2.43
C TYR A 230 18.47 7.48 -3.48
N GLY A 231 18.41 7.91 -4.74
CA GLY A 231 17.87 7.12 -5.84
C GLY A 231 16.38 6.87 -5.72
N ILE A 232 15.62 7.84 -5.20
CA ILE A 232 14.16 7.75 -5.08
C ILE A 232 13.58 7.83 -6.51
N PRO A 233 12.91 6.77 -7.01
CA PRO A 233 12.52 6.68 -8.42
C PRO A 233 11.29 7.52 -8.78
N ARG A 234 10.50 7.96 -7.78
CA ARG A 234 9.22 8.63 -8.01
C ARG A 234 8.98 9.74 -7.00
N VAL A 235 8.46 10.87 -7.49
CA VAL A 235 8.07 12.04 -6.69
C VAL A 235 6.67 12.49 -7.09
N VAL A 236 5.80 12.67 -6.11
CA VAL A 236 4.48 13.28 -6.27
C VAL A 236 4.50 14.66 -5.63
N VAL A 237 4.22 15.67 -6.44
CA VAL A 237 4.28 17.09 -6.07
C VAL A 237 2.85 17.61 -5.95
N GLY A 238 2.52 18.19 -4.80
CA GLY A 238 1.24 18.84 -4.54
C GLY A 238 0.98 19.95 -5.54
N GLU A 239 1.89 20.92 -5.63
CA GLU A 239 1.77 22.05 -6.55
C GLU A 239 3.13 22.63 -6.97
N ASN A 240 3.12 23.35 -8.08
CA ASN A 240 4.29 24.09 -8.58
C ASN A 240 3.95 25.49 -9.12
N VAL A 241 2.80 26.04 -8.70
CA VAL A 241 2.30 27.35 -9.09
C VAL A 241 2.98 28.45 -8.28
N ASN A 242 3.10 28.28 -6.96
CA ASN A 242 3.73 29.28 -6.10
C ASN A 242 5.25 29.26 -6.19
N PHE A 243 5.81 28.08 -6.46
CA PHE A 243 7.23 27.87 -6.69
C PHE A 243 7.44 26.62 -7.53
N MET A 244 8.28 26.73 -8.55
CA MET A 244 8.71 25.58 -9.34
C MET A 244 10.22 25.44 -9.20
N GLY A 245 10.64 24.35 -8.56
CA GLY A 245 12.04 24.00 -8.45
C GLY A 245 12.52 23.20 -9.67
N ASN A 246 13.50 22.32 -9.47
CA ASN A 246 14.20 21.67 -10.58
C ASN A 246 13.60 20.32 -10.97
N GLU A 247 12.29 20.31 -11.24
CA GLU A 247 11.57 19.11 -11.66
C GLU A 247 12.12 18.51 -12.96
N GLU A 248 12.65 19.35 -13.86
CA GLU A 248 13.21 18.90 -15.13
C GLU A 248 14.50 18.10 -14.92
N LEU A 249 15.35 18.49 -13.97
CA LEU A 249 16.52 17.70 -13.61
C LEU A 249 16.12 16.31 -13.10
N LEU A 250 15.09 16.21 -12.25
CA LEU A 250 14.56 14.91 -11.81
C LEU A 250 14.14 14.04 -13.00
N ARG A 251 13.30 14.58 -13.89
CA ARG A 251 12.83 13.86 -15.09
C ARG A 251 13.99 13.43 -15.99
N SER A 252 14.96 14.32 -16.23
CA SER A 252 16.14 14.03 -17.05
C SER A 252 17.03 12.91 -16.49
N ARG A 253 16.92 12.64 -15.18
CA ARG A 253 17.65 11.59 -14.45
C ARG A 253 16.81 10.32 -14.25
N GLY A 254 15.64 10.23 -14.89
CA GLY A 254 14.78 9.04 -14.88
C GLY A 254 13.84 8.93 -13.68
N VAL A 255 13.69 10.00 -12.89
CA VAL A 255 12.70 10.05 -11.81
C VAL A 255 11.33 10.38 -12.40
N GLU A 256 10.31 9.58 -12.06
CA GLU A 256 8.93 9.90 -12.39
C GLU A 256 8.47 11.07 -11.51
N VAL A 257 8.04 12.18 -12.14
CA VAL A 257 7.53 13.36 -11.42
C VAL A 257 6.08 13.62 -11.81
N VAL A 258 5.18 13.46 -10.84
CA VAL A 258 3.74 13.69 -10.99
C VAL A 258 3.35 14.96 -10.24
N VAL A 259 2.85 15.97 -10.93
CA VAL A 259 2.35 17.21 -10.32
C VAL A 259 0.82 17.17 -10.33
N VAL A 260 0.20 17.17 -9.16
CA VAL A 260 -1.26 16.98 -9.05
C VAL A 260 -2.06 18.27 -9.00
N GLN A 261 -1.41 19.41 -8.78
CA GLN A 261 -2.04 20.72 -8.61
C GLN A 261 -3.15 20.71 -7.55
N ASP A 262 -2.80 20.22 -6.36
CA ASP A 262 -3.69 20.14 -5.22
C ASP A 262 -4.05 21.55 -4.72
N ALA A 263 -5.36 21.83 -4.66
CA ALA A 263 -5.85 23.18 -4.38
C ALA A 263 -5.50 23.65 -2.96
N ASP A 264 -5.49 22.74 -1.99
CA ASP A 264 -5.12 23.06 -0.61
C ASP A 264 -3.63 23.40 -0.52
N CYS A 265 -2.76 22.64 -1.20
CA CYS A 265 -1.33 22.95 -1.28
C CYS A 265 -1.10 24.36 -1.87
N ILE A 266 -1.75 24.66 -2.99
CA ILE A 266 -1.66 25.97 -3.67
C ILE A 266 -2.10 27.10 -2.73
N GLN A 267 -3.24 26.91 -2.05
CA GLN A 267 -3.80 27.94 -1.18
C GLN A 267 -2.90 28.18 0.02
N VAL A 268 -2.53 27.13 0.76
CA VAL A 268 -1.73 27.24 1.98
C VAL A 268 -0.38 27.93 1.70
N MET A 269 0.30 27.54 0.63
CA MET A 269 1.57 28.15 0.26
C MET A 269 1.40 29.59 -0.25
N GLY A 270 0.39 29.83 -1.08
CA GLY A 270 0.11 31.16 -1.62
C GLY A 270 -0.26 32.18 -0.55
N ASP A 271 -1.00 31.76 0.48
CA ASP A 271 -1.33 32.60 1.64
C ASP A 271 -0.07 32.89 2.48
N PHE A 272 0.79 31.89 2.71
CA PHE A 272 2.06 32.09 3.41
C PHE A 272 2.98 33.10 2.71
N ILE A 273 3.17 33.00 1.39
CA ILE A 273 4.06 33.91 0.65
C ILE A 273 3.56 35.36 0.76
N LYS A 274 2.24 35.57 0.72
CA LYS A 274 1.66 36.92 0.88
C LYS A 274 1.85 37.46 2.30
N GLU A 275 1.69 36.60 3.30
CA GLU A 275 1.74 37.00 4.71
C GLU A 275 3.17 37.12 5.26
N CYS A 276 4.10 36.32 4.74
CA CYS A 276 5.47 36.17 5.26
C CYS A 276 6.53 36.16 4.13
N PRO A 277 6.57 37.15 3.22
CA PRO A 277 7.43 37.12 2.03
C PRO A 277 8.93 37.07 2.37
N GLU A 278 9.36 37.72 3.45
CA GLU A 278 10.77 37.72 3.87
C GLU A 278 11.24 36.34 4.32
N ILE A 279 10.40 35.61 5.07
CA ILE A 279 10.70 34.24 5.51
C ILE A 279 10.74 33.30 4.31
N TRP A 280 9.84 33.50 3.34
CA TRP A 280 9.87 32.74 2.10
C TRP A 280 11.17 32.96 1.32
N ASN A 281 11.55 34.21 1.09
CA ASN A 281 12.78 34.55 0.38
C ASN A 281 14.02 33.96 1.07
N GLU A 282 14.06 34.00 2.41
CA GLU A 282 15.12 33.37 3.21
C GLU A 282 15.17 31.84 2.99
N ASP A 283 14.02 31.18 2.87
CA ASP A 283 13.92 29.72 2.69
C ASP A 283 14.45 29.25 1.32
N ILE A 284 14.32 30.09 0.29
CA ILE A 284 14.83 29.80 -1.06
C ILE A 284 16.15 30.51 -1.39
N GLY A 285 16.70 31.28 -0.44
CA GLY A 285 18.00 31.95 -0.58
C GLY A 285 18.01 33.12 -1.58
N VAL A 286 16.94 33.91 -1.63
CA VAL A 286 16.78 35.10 -2.49
C VAL A 286 16.82 36.39 -1.67
#